data_AF-A0A523V810-F1
#
_entry.id   AF-A0A523V810-F1
#
_cell.length_a   1.000
_cell.length_b   1.000
_cell.length_c   1.000
_cell.angle_alpha   90.00
_cell.angle_beta   90.00
_cell.angle_gamma   90.00
#
_symmetry.space_group_name_H-M   'P 1'
#
loop_
_entity.id
_entity.type
_entity.pdbx_description
1 polymer ?
#
loop_
_entity_poly.entity_id
_entity_poly.type
_entity_poly.pdbx_seq_one_letter_code
_entity_poly.pdbx_strand_id
1 'polypeptide(L)'
;MAYCQYCGRKTDEDALFCHWCGEGLVEEDTGWQEAQIREAVDEANRRANGHTILAIVLVTTGLAAGGILCVSSDPIGLFGIVLVCLGVALAAAARRHERKASNLRKLLRP
;
A
#
# COMPACT_ATOMS: atom_id res chain seq x y z
N MET A 1 33.74 -26.48 7.97
CA MET A 1 34.41 -25.47 7.13
C MET A 1 33.45 -25.04 6.03
N ALA A 2 33.20 -23.75 5.86
CA ALA A 2 32.26 -23.25 4.86
C ALA A 2 32.96 -22.82 3.55
N TYR A 3 32.22 -22.88 2.44
CA TYR A 3 32.63 -22.35 1.15
C TYR A 3 31.62 -21.28 0.72
N CYS A 4 32.11 -20.18 0.17
CA CYS A 4 31.24 -19.13 -0.36
C CYS A 4 30.46 -19.65 -1.56
N GLN A 5 29.13 -19.54 -1.52
CA GLN A 5 28.24 -20.03 -2.59
C GLN A 5 28.41 -19.25 -3.90
N TYR A 6 28.92 -18.01 -3.84
CA TYR A 6 29.09 -17.14 -4.99
C TYR A 6 30.43 -17.30 -5.71
N CYS A 7 31.53 -17.44 -4.96
CA CYS A 7 32.88 -17.51 -5.55
C CYS A 7 33.62 -18.84 -5.32
N GLY A 8 33.02 -19.78 -4.57
CA GLY A 8 33.57 -21.11 -4.32
C GLY A 8 34.81 -21.15 -3.43
N ARG A 9 35.25 -20.00 -2.87
CA ARG A 9 36.42 -19.94 -1.98
C ARG A 9 36.07 -20.27 -0.54
N LYS A 10 37.05 -20.86 0.14
CA LYS A 10 36.95 -21.25 1.55
C LYS A 10 36.76 -20.01 2.43
N THR A 11 35.78 -20.06 3.32
CA THR A 11 35.48 -18.99 4.27
C THR A 11 35.26 -19.59 5.66
N ASP A 12 35.46 -18.75 6.68
CA ASP A 12 35.13 -19.08 8.06
C ASP A 12 33.62 -19.31 8.22
N GLU A 13 33.22 -20.20 9.13
CA GLU A 13 31.80 -20.50 9.36
C GLU A 13 31.07 -19.36 10.06
N ASP A 14 31.80 -18.54 10.81
CA ASP A 14 31.28 -17.38 11.53
C ASP A 14 31.43 -16.07 10.72
N ALA A 15 31.98 -16.12 9.51
CA ALA A 15 32.18 -14.93 8.69
C ALA A 15 30.87 -14.46 8.05
N LEU A 16 30.42 -13.26 8.42
CA LEU A 16 29.20 -12.64 7.87
C LEU A 16 29.31 -12.30 6.37
N PHE A 17 30.53 -12.11 5.88
CA PHE A 17 30.83 -11.73 4.49
C PHE A 17 32.05 -12.50 3.98
N CYS A 18 32.06 -12.80 2.68
CA CYS A 18 33.22 -13.43 2.06
C CYS A 18 34.35 -12.41 1.88
N HIS A 19 35.49 -12.62 2.55
CA HIS A 19 36.67 -11.76 2.43
C HIS A 19 37.27 -11.67 1.02
N TRP A 20 36.89 -12.57 0.10
CA TRP A 20 37.39 -12.57 -1.27
C TRP A 20 36.49 -11.84 -2.28
N CYS A 21 35.16 -11.94 -2.14
CA CYS A 21 34.22 -11.36 -3.11
C CYS A 21 33.29 -10.29 -2.52
N GLY A 22 33.25 -10.16 -1.19
CA GLY A 22 32.43 -9.18 -0.49
C GLY A 22 30.98 -9.58 -0.27
N GLU A 23 30.54 -10.74 -0.77
CA GLU A 23 29.14 -11.17 -0.67
C GLU A 23 28.78 -11.62 0.75
N GLY A 24 27.58 -11.28 1.21
CA GLY A 24 27.04 -11.71 2.50
C GLY A 24 26.79 -13.22 2.52
N LEU A 25 27.24 -13.89 3.58
CA LEU A 25 27.12 -15.34 3.76
C LEU A 25 25.95 -15.73 4.66
N VAL A 26 25.31 -14.76 5.30
CA VAL A 26 24.14 -14.94 6.16
C VAL A 26 22.88 -14.65 5.36
N GLU A 27 22.12 -15.70 5.09
CA GLU A 27 20.81 -15.65 4.41
C GLU A 27 19.64 -15.46 5.42
N GLU A 28 19.94 -15.15 6.68
CA GLU A 28 18.97 -15.19 7.78
C GLU A 28 18.14 -13.90 7.94
N ASP A 29 18.58 -12.77 7.39
CA ASP A 29 17.93 -11.46 7.62
C ASP A 29 16.90 -11.09 6.53
N THR A 30 16.95 -11.74 5.37
CA THR A 30 16.05 -11.46 4.24
C THR A 30 14.62 -11.86 4.54
N GLY A 31 14.39 -13.01 5.20
CA GLY A 31 13.05 -13.48 5.53
C GLY A 31 12.33 -12.59 6.56
N TRP A 32 13.05 -12.07 7.55
CA TRP A 32 12.50 -11.13 8.54
C TRP A 32 12.30 -9.74 7.97
N GLN A 33 13.17 -9.29 7.05
CA GLN A 33 12.97 -8.03 6.32
C GLN A 33 11.77 -8.11 5.38
N GLU A 34 11.61 -9.20 4.61
CA GLU A 34 10.47 -9.40 3.72
C GLU A 34 9.14 -9.46 4.49
N ALA A 35 9.11 -10.14 5.65
CA ALA A 35 7.92 -10.18 6.50
C ALA A 35 7.54 -8.80 7.03
N GLN A 36 8.50 -8.03 7.56
CA GLN A 36 8.27 -6.67 8.04
C GLN A 36 7.80 -5.72 6.93
N ILE A 37 8.40 -5.80 5.73
CA ILE A 37 7.98 -4.96 4.60
C ILE A 37 6.58 -5.37 4.14
N ARG A 38 6.28 -6.68 4.09
CA ARG A 38 4.96 -7.19 3.69
C ARG A 38 3.86 -6.77 4.68
N GLU A 39 4.13 -6.81 5.97
CA GLU A 39 3.22 -6.37 7.02
C GLU A 39 2.95 -4.85 6.95
N ALA A 40 4.00 -4.05 6.71
CA ALA A 40 3.85 -2.61 6.47
C ALA A 40 3.03 -2.30 5.21
N VAL A 41 3.21 -3.08 4.14
CA VAL A 41 2.42 -2.96 2.90
C VAL A 41 0.96 -3.33 3.14
N ASP A 42 0.68 -4.40 3.89
CA ASP A 42 -0.68 -4.82 4.19
C ASP A 42 -1.43 -3.82 5.08
N GLU A 43 -0.76 -3.22 6.07
CA GLU A 43 -1.32 -2.14 6.88
C GLU A 43 -1.61 -0.88 6.03
N ALA A 44 -0.70 -0.50 5.13
CA ALA A 44 -0.93 0.61 4.20
C ALA A 44 -2.11 0.32 3.25
N ASN A 45 -2.23 -0.91 2.76
CA ASN A 45 -3.32 -1.35 1.89
C ASN A 45 -4.67 -1.37 2.62
N ARG A 46 -4.68 -1.77 3.90
CA ARG A 46 -5.85 -1.74 4.78
C ARG A 46 -6.39 -0.32 4.96
N ARG A 47 -5.50 0.67 5.18
CA ARG A 47 -5.87 2.09 5.28
C ARG A 47 -6.39 2.66 3.95
N ALA A 48 -5.74 2.33 2.84
CA ALA A 48 -6.15 2.80 1.52
C ALA A 48 -7.55 2.29 1.15
N ASN A 49 -7.84 1.00 1.39
CA ASN A 49 -9.12 0.40 1.04
C ASN A 49 -10.29 1.02 1.83
N GLY A 50 -10.08 1.38 3.10
CA GLY A 50 -11.09 2.05 3.91
C GLY A 50 -11.53 3.41 3.33
N HIS A 51 -10.59 4.22 2.86
CA HIS A 51 -10.90 5.51 2.22
C HIS A 51 -11.63 5.35 0.89
N THR A 52 -11.27 4.34 0.09
CA THR A 52 -11.95 4.05 -1.18
C THR A 52 -13.41 3.63 -0.94
N ILE A 53 -13.66 2.73 0.00
CA ILE A 53 -15.02 2.29 0.36
C ILE A 53 -15.85 3.47 0.87
N LEU A 54 -15.31 4.29 1.77
CA LEU A 54 -15.99 5.48 2.29
C LEU A 54 -16.34 6.48 1.19
N ALA A 55 -15.42 6.74 0.26
CA ALA A 55 -15.65 7.63 -0.87
C ALA A 55 -16.81 7.13 -1.76
N ILE A 56 -16.85 5.84 -2.07
CA ILE A 56 -17.94 5.23 -2.85
C ILE A 56 -19.28 5.41 -2.13
N VAL A 57 -19.35 5.13 -0.83
CA VAL A 57 -20.58 5.27 -0.03
C VAL A 57 -21.07 6.72 -0.01
N LEU A 58 -20.18 7.70 0.14
CA LEU A 58 -20.55 9.12 0.13
C LEU A 58 -21.10 9.56 -1.23
N VAL A 59 -20.48 9.13 -2.33
CA VAL A 59 -20.96 9.46 -3.69
C VAL A 59 -22.31 8.81 -3.96
N THR A 60 -22.48 7.51 -3.66
CA THR A 60 -23.75 6.81 -3.92
C THR A 60 -24.88 7.35 -3.06
N THR A 61 -24.63 7.64 -1.78
CA THR A 61 -25.62 8.24 -0.87
C THR A 61 -25.97 9.66 -1.31
N GLY A 62 -24.99 10.47 -1.71
CA GLY A 62 -25.22 11.82 -2.22
C GLY A 62 -26.05 11.84 -3.51
N LEU A 63 -25.80 10.90 -4.44
CA LEU A 63 -26.60 10.75 -5.66
C LEU A 63 -28.02 10.23 -5.38
N ALA A 64 -28.18 9.25 -4.50
CA ALA A 64 -29.49 8.71 -4.13
C ALA A 64 -30.34 9.76 -3.38
N ALA A 65 -29.77 10.40 -2.36
CA ALA A 65 -30.44 11.46 -1.61
C ALA A 65 -30.73 12.68 -2.51
N GLY A 66 -29.74 13.15 -3.26
CA GLY A 66 -29.89 14.28 -4.18
C GLY A 66 -30.92 14.02 -5.28
N GLY A 67 -30.91 12.83 -5.88
CA GLY A 67 -31.86 12.44 -6.92
C GLY A 67 -33.31 12.35 -6.42
N ILE A 68 -33.51 11.87 -5.18
CA ILE A 68 -34.84 11.78 -4.55
C ILE A 68 -35.35 13.16 -4.11
N LEU A 69 -34.46 14.06 -3.67
CA LEU A 69 -34.84 15.38 -3.11
C LEU A 69 -34.99 16.49 -4.16
N CYS A 70 -34.51 16.30 -5.40
CA CYS A 70 -34.70 17.25 -6.50
C CYS A 70 -36.17 17.58 -6.82
N VAL A 71 -37.14 16.81 -6.30
CA VAL A 71 -38.59 17.08 -6.45
C VAL A 71 -39.10 18.13 -5.45
N SER A 72 -38.37 18.43 -4.36
CA SER A 72 -38.90 19.17 -3.21
C SER A 72 -38.46 20.63 -3.07
N SER A 73 -37.48 21.13 -3.84
CA SER A 73 -36.90 22.48 -3.68
C SER A 73 -36.38 22.82 -2.27
N ASP A 74 -36.12 21.80 -1.44
CA ASP A 74 -35.57 21.97 -0.11
C ASP A 74 -34.04 22.14 -0.11
N PRO A 75 -33.46 22.86 0.88
CA PRO A 75 -32.00 23.06 1.01
C PRO A 75 -31.21 21.75 1.18
N ILE A 76 -31.90 20.62 1.33
CA ILE A 76 -31.34 19.28 1.44
C ILE A 76 -30.64 18.85 0.13
N GLY A 77 -31.05 19.40 -1.02
CA GLY A 77 -30.36 19.18 -2.30
C GLY A 77 -28.90 19.66 -2.33
N LEU A 78 -28.58 20.75 -1.60
CA LEU A 78 -27.20 21.26 -1.48
C LEU A 78 -26.30 20.29 -0.69
N PHE A 79 -26.85 19.60 0.31
CA PHE A 79 -26.10 18.58 1.06
C PHE A 79 -25.69 17.40 0.17
N GLY A 80 -26.52 17.02 -0.79
CA GLY A 80 -26.19 15.99 -1.78
C GLY A 80 -24.95 16.35 -2.61
N ILE A 81 -24.86 17.61 -3.07
CA ILE A 81 -23.71 18.11 -3.84
C ILE A 81 -22.44 18.08 -2.99
N VAL A 82 -22.52 18.55 -1.73
CA VAL A 82 -21.37 18.54 -0.82
C VAL A 82 -20.86 17.12 -0.57
N LEU A 83 -21.76 16.14 -0.36
CA LEU A 83 -21.37 14.73 -0.15
C LEU A 83 -20.70 14.13 -1.39
N VAL A 84 -21.21 14.43 -2.59
CA VAL A 84 -20.59 13.98 -3.85
C VAL A 84 -19.20 14.60 -4.02
N CYS A 85 -19.06 15.91 -3.80
CA CYS A 85 -17.76 16.59 -3.88
C CYS A 85 -16.76 16.02 -2.86
N LEU A 86 -17.20 15.75 -1.63
CA LEU A 86 -16.37 15.15 -0.59
C LEU A 86 -15.92 13.74 -1.00
N GLY A 87 -16.82 12.92 -1.53
CA GLY A 87 -16.53 11.59 -2.03
C GLY A 87 -15.52 11.59 -3.19
N VAL A 88 -15.66 12.51 -4.15
CA VAL A 88 -14.71 12.65 -5.27
C VAL A 88 -13.32 13.08 -4.77
N ALA A 89 -13.25 14.03 -3.83
CA ALA A 89 -11.98 14.48 -3.24
C ALA A 89 -11.27 13.34 -2.49
N LEU A 90 -12.01 12.55 -1.71
CA LEU A 90 -11.49 11.38 -1.00
C LEU A 90 -11.04 10.28 -1.97
N ALA A 91 -11.78 10.02 -3.04
CA ALA A 91 -11.39 9.07 -4.08
C ALA A 91 -10.09 9.51 -4.80
N ALA A 92 -9.94 10.80 -5.10
CA ALA A 92 -8.73 11.34 -5.70
C ALA A 92 -7.52 11.23 -4.76
N ALA A 93 -7.72 11.47 -3.46
CA ALA A 93 -6.70 11.26 -2.44
C ALA A 93 -6.32 9.77 -2.32
N ALA A 94 -7.30 8.88 -2.27
CA ALA A 94 -7.09 7.44 -2.21
C ALA A 94 -6.28 6.91 -3.41
N ARG A 95 -6.58 7.36 -4.64
CA ARG A 95 -5.79 7.01 -5.84
C ARG A 95 -4.32 7.42 -5.73
N ARG A 96 -4.02 8.54 -5.06
CA ARG A 96 -2.63 8.98 -4.83
C ARG A 96 -1.90 8.02 -3.88
N HIS A 97 -2.60 7.51 -2.86
CA HIS A 97 -2.06 6.50 -1.95
C HIS A 97 -1.88 5.15 -2.64
N GLU A 98 -2.83 4.70 -3.45
CA GLU A 98 -2.69 3.48 -4.27
C GLU A 98 -1.49 3.54 -5.20
N ARG A 99 -1.24 4.70 -5.83
CA ARG A 99 -0.07 4.88 -6.71
C ARG A 99 1.26 4.72 -5.95
N LYS A 100 1.36 5.27 -4.74
CA LYS A 100 2.53 5.08 -3.86
C LYS A 100 2.67 3.62 -3.43
N ALA A 101 1.57 2.98 -3.03
CA ALA A 101 1.55 1.57 -2.63
C ALA A 101 1.95 0.63 -3.79
N SER A 102 1.51 0.91 -5.02
CA SER A 102 1.89 0.14 -6.21
C SER A 102 3.39 0.21 -6.50
N ASN A 103 4.02 1.37 -6.33
CA ASN A 103 5.47 1.51 -6.50
C ASN A 103 6.25 0.74 -5.43
N LEU A 104 5.79 0.76 -4.18
CA LEU A 104 6.38 -0.06 -3.11
C LEU A 104 6.25 -1.56 -3.41
N ARG A 105 5.10 -2.02 -3.93
CA ARG A 105 4.91 -3.41 -4.35
C ARG A 105 5.85 -3.84 -5.49
N LYS A 106 6.24 -2.92 -6.38
CA LYS A 106 7.20 -3.23 -7.45
C LYS A 106 8.62 -3.43 -6.92
N LEU A 107 8.99 -2.73 -5.84
CA LEU A 107 10.29 -2.89 -5.17
C LEU A 107 10.39 -4.24 -4.43
N LEU A 108 9.26 -4.83 -4.06
CA LEU A 108 9.13 -6.11 -3.37
C LEU A 108 9.04 -7.32 -4.30
N ARG A 109 9.06 -7.13 -5.62
CA ARG A 109 9.05 -8.22 -6.59
C ARG A 109 10.50 -8.46 -7.04
N PRO A 110 11.22 -9.44 -6.47
CA PRO A 110 12.58 -9.77 -6.88
C PRO A 110 12.66 -10.21 -8.34
#